data_AF-A0A1V4SL46-F1
#
_entry.id   AF-A0A1V4SL46-F1
#
_cell.length_a   1.000
_cell.length_b   1.000
_cell.length_c   1.000
_cell.angle_alpha   90.00
_cell.angle_beta   90.00
_cell.angle_gamma   90.00
#
_symmetry.space_group_name_H-M   'P 1'
#
loop_
_entity.id
_entity.type
_entity.pdbx_description
1 polymer ?
#
loop_
_entity_poly.entity_id
_entity_poly.type
_entity_poly.pdbx_seq_one_letter_code
_entity_poly.pdbx_strand_id
1 'polypeptide(L)'
;MTNENQIMAFKYFVEEYLFGLNGGGTFTITELITEFKKYEDKNSIDCLRKDANYLKEILTKEDWEIKKNLLDYLLKKGSRNYMKSIVNYLVQLL
;
A
#
# COMPACT_ATOMS: atom_id res chain seq x y z
N MET A 1 4.31 16.38 15.60
CA MET A 1 4.78 15.58 14.45
C MET A 1 3.61 15.34 13.54
N THR A 2 3.66 15.87 12.32
CA THR A 2 2.57 15.83 11.35
C THR A 2 2.31 14.40 10.87
N ASN A 3 1.03 14.04 10.80
CA ASN A 3 0.45 12.74 10.50
C ASN A 3 0.79 12.12 9.12
N GLU A 4 1.76 12.66 8.38
CA GLU A 4 2.09 12.26 7.00
C GLU A 4 2.97 10.99 6.94
N ASN A 5 3.58 10.62 8.06
CA ASN A 5 4.43 9.41 8.19
C ASN A 5 3.65 8.10 8.39
N GLN A 6 2.31 8.10 8.38
CA GLN A 6 1.53 6.92 8.80
C GLN A 6 1.54 5.75 7.82
N ILE A 7 1.96 5.95 6.55
CA ILE A 7 1.92 4.89 5.52
C ILE A 7 3.15 4.90 4.59
N MET A 8 4.32 5.27 5.10
CA MET A 8 5.52 5.46 4.27
C MET A 8 5.97 4.19 3.55
N ALA A 9 5.89 3.03 4.20
CA ALA A 9 6.28 1.76 3.58
C ALA A 9 5.27 1.35 2.51
N PHE A 10 3.97 1.61 2.72
CA PHE A 10 2.96 1.42 1.68
C PHE A 10 3.20 2.33 0.47
N LYS A 11 3.51 3.61 0.69
CA LYS A 11 3.81 4.54 -0.40
C LYS A 11 5.01 4.05 -1.22
N TYR A 12 6.08 3.64 -0.54
CA TYR A 12 7.26 3.06 -1.17
C TYR A 12 6.93 1.80 -1.99
N PHE A 13 6.16 0.86 -1.43
CA PHE A 13 5.71 -0.33 -2.16
C PHE A 13 4.93 0.04 -3.44
N VAL A 14 3.99 0.98 -3.32
CA VAL A 14 3.19 1.43 -4.47
C VAL A 14 4.08 2.10 -5.53
N GLU A 15 5.02 2.93 -5.12
CA GLU A 15 5.85 3.70 -6.06
C GLU A 15 6.91 2.84 -6.73
N GLU A 16 7.67 2.08 -5.96
CA GLU A 16 8.82 1.33 -6.47
C GLU A 16 8.42 -0.04 -7.04
N TYR A 17 7.48 -0.75 -6.41
CA TYR A 17 7.12 -2.11 -6.84
C TYR A 17 5.90 -2.09 -7.75
N LEU A 18 4.81 -1.44 -7.33
CA LEU A 18 3.56 -1.48 -8.10
C LEU A 18 3.60 -0.62 -9.37
N PHE A 19 4.33 0.50 -9.38
CA PHE A 19 4.43 1.36 -10.57
C PHE A 19 5.83 1.38 -11.19
N GLY A 20 6.89 1.35 -10.38
CA GLY A 20 8.27 1.28 -10.85
C GLY A 20 8.58 -0.04 -11.54
N LEU A 21 8.59 -1.14 -10.76
CA LEU A 21 8.88 -2.48 -11.26
C LEU A 21 7.80 -3.00 -12.21
N ASN A 22 6.52 -2.75 -11.89
CA ASN A 22 5.39 -3.27 -12.65
C ASN A 22 4.87 -2.33 -13.75
N GLY A 23 5.66 -1.37 -14.24
CA GLY A 23 5.24 -0.35 -15.20
C GLY A 23 4.61 -0.86 -16.50
N GLY A 24 4.77 -2.15 -16.84
CA GLY A 24 4.12 -2.82 -17.97
C GLY A 24 2.99 -3.80 -17.62
N GLY A 25 2.60 -3.93 -16.34
CA GLY A 25 1.61 -4.92 -15.89
C GLY A 25 2.09 -6.37 -15.94
N THR A 26 3.40 -6.57 -15.96
CA THR A 26 4.05 -7.88 -16.11
C THR A 26 3.91 -8.77 -14.88
N PHE A 27 3.82 -8.18 -13.69
CA PHE A 27 3.73 -8.89 -12.41
C PHE A 27 2.35 -8.74 -11.78
N THR A 28 1.88 -9.84 -11.19
CA THR A 28 0.73 -9.85 -10.28
C THR A 28 1.10 -9.21 -8.94
N ILE A 29 0.10 -8.74 -8.17
CA ILE A 29 0.32 -8.17 -6.83
C ILE A 29 1.05 -9.16 -5.92
N THR A 30 0.71 -10.45 -6.00
CA THR A 30 1.36 -11.55 -5.29
C THR A 30 2.85 -11.69 -5.62
N GLU A 31 3.23 -11.56 -6.89
CA GLU A 31 4.63 -11.61 -7.30
C GLU A 31 5.39 -10.39 -6.79
N LEU A 32 4.78 -9.21 -6.85
CA LEU A 32 5.38 -7.98 -6.30
C LEU A 32 5.61 -8.06 -4.80
N ILE A 33 4.68 -8.64 -4.04
CA ILE A 33 4.85 -8.89 -2.60
C ILE A 33 5.99 -9.88 -2.36
N THR A 34 6.12 -10.88 -3.21
CA THR A 34 7.19 -11.88 -3.10
C THR A 34 8.56 -11.25 -3.38
N GLU A 35 8.66 -10.41 -4.42
CA GLU A 35 9.88 -9.66 -4.71
C GLU A 35 10.21 -8.66 -3.59
N PHE A 36 9.21 -7.97 -3.02
CA PHE A 36 9.42 -7.10 -1.86
C PHE A 36 10.06 -7.87 -0.69
N LYS A 37 9.51 -9.04 -0.33
CA LYS A 37 10.04 -9.87 0.76
C LYS A 37 11.44 -10.42 0.51
N LYS A 38 11.87 -10.49 -0.75
CA LYS A 38 13.19 -11.00 -1.15
C LYS A 38 14.28 -9.94 -1.04
N TYR A 39 13.96 -8.69 -1.36
CA TYR A 39 14.94 -7.60 -1.42
C TYR A 39 14.95 -6.70 -0.19
N GLU A 40 13.82 -6.57 0.50
CA GLU A 40 13.68 -5.68 1.65
C GLU A 40 14.00 -6.39 2.97
N ASP A 41 14.47 -5.62 3.94
CA ASP A 41 14.76 -6.16 5.25
C ASP A 41 13.47 -6.45 6.06
N LYS A 42 13.64 -7.17 7.18
CA LYS A 42 12.51 -7.52 8.05
C LYS A 42 11.78 -6.29 8.59
N ASN A 43 12.48 -5.18 8.82
CA ASN A 43 11.90 -3.96 9.36
C ASN A 43 10.99 -3.27 8.33
N SER A 44 11.41 -3.19 7.07
CA SER A 44 10.61 -2.73 5.94
C SER A 44 9.34 -3.57 5.78
N ILE A 45 9.46 -4.90 5.87
CA ILE A 45 8.32 -5.83 5.81
C ILE A 45 7.34 -5.58 6.97
N ASP A 46 7.84 -5.46 8.20
CA ASP A 46 7.00 -5.21 9.37
C ASP A 46 6.33 -3.83 9.30
N CYS A 47 7.01 -2.81 8.77
CA CYS A 47 6.42 -1.49 8.52
C CYS A 47 5.30 -1.56 7.47
N LEU A 48 5.54 -2.26 6.35
CA LEU A 48 4.52 -2.42 5.30
C LEU A 48 3.29 -3.19 5.82
N ARG A 49 3.50 -4.22 6.66
CA ARG A 49 2.40 -4.95 7.32
C ARG A 49 1.58 -4.03 8.24
N LYS A 50 2.23 -3.14 9.01
CA LYS A 50 1.55 -2.18 9.87
C LYS A 50 0.73 -1.18 9.05
N ASP A 51 1.33 -0.63 8.00
CA ASP A 51 0.67 0.31 7.08
C ASP A 51 -0.55 -0.34 6.42
N ALA A 52 -0.43 -1.59 5.96
CA ALA A 52 -1.52 -2.32 5.32
C ALA A 52 -2.69 -2.58 6.28
N ASN A 53 -2.43 -2.96 7.54
CA ASN A 53 -3.49 -3.14 8.53
C ASN A 53 -4.19 -1.82 8.87
N TYR A 54 -3.43 -0.73 9.03
CA TYR A 54 -4.00 0.60 9.22
C TYR A 54 -4.90 0.99 8.04
N LEU A 55 -4.41 0.82 6.81
CA LEU A 55 -5.18 1.15 5.60
C LEU A 55 -6.43 0.28 5.44
N LYS A 56 -6.38 -0.99 5.85
CA LYS A 56 -7.54 -1.88 5.81
C LYS A 56 -8.68 -1.33 6.66
N GLU A 57 -8.38 -0.81 7.86
CA GLU A 57 -9.37 -0.17 8.74
C GLU A 57 -9.84 1.19 8.20
N ILE A 58 -8.94 1.98 7.60
CA ILE A 58 -9.31 3.28 7.04
C ILE A 58 -10.23 3.13 5.82
N LEU A 59 -9.96 2.14 4.97
CA LEU A 59 -10.70 1.97 3.72
C LEU A 59 -12.13 1.45 3.91
N THR A 60 -12.53 1.03 5.11
CA THR A 60 -13.94 0.69 5.43
C THR A 60 -14.80 1.91 5.73
N LYS A 61 -14.18 3.06 6.05
CA LYS A 61 -14.87 4.30 6.41
C LYS A 61 -15.43 5.04 5.20
N GLU A 62 -16.37 5.94 5.39
CA GLU A 62 -16.85 6.82 4.31
C GLU A 62 -15.79 7.85 3.91
N ASP A 63 -15.86 8.38 2.67
CA ASP A 63 -14.82 9.27 2.13
C ASP A 63 -14.61 10.53 3.00
N TRP A 64 -15.68 11.04 3.62
CA TRP A 64 -15.63 12.22 4.50
C TRP A 64 -14.95 11.96 5.85
N GLU A 65 -14.78 10.70 6.25
CA GLU A 65 -14.07 10.29 7.47
C GLU A 65 -12.56 10.09 7.26
N ILE A 66 -12.14 9.97 6.01
CA ILE A 66 -10.75 9.73 5.64
C ILE A 66 -10.02 11.07 5.54
N LYS A 67 -8.79 11.13 6.08
CA LYS A 67 -7.95 12.31 5.92
C LYS A 67 -7.79 12.61 4.42
N LYS A 68 -8.17 13.83 4.01
CA LYS A 68 -8.19 14.25 2.61
C LYS A 68 -6.87 13.96 1.87
N ASN A 69 -5.73 14.28 2.46
CA ASN A 69 -4.42 14.03 1.85
C ASN A 69 -4.12 12.55 1.59
N LEU A 70 -4.59 11.66 2.46
CA LEU A 70 -4.48 10.21 2.27
C LEU A 70 -5.43 9.74 1.17
N LEU A 71 -6.69 10.17 1.20
CA LEU A 71 -7.66 9.82 0.17
C LEU A 71 -7.21 10.29 -1.22
N ASP A 72 -6.76 11.54 -1.33
CA ASP A 72 -6.23 12.14 -2.55
C ASP A 72 -5.03 11.35 -3.08
N TYR A 73 -4.11 10.92 -2.21
CA TYR A 73 -2.98 10.07 -2.60
C TYR A 73 -3.45 8.73 -3.18
N LEU A 74 -4.34 8.03 -2.48
CA LEU A 74 -4.84 6.73 -2.89
C LEU A 74 -5.55 6.82 -4.25
N LEU A 75 -6.41 7.83 -4.42
CA LEU A 75 -7.15 8.06 -5.66
C LEU A 75 -6.28 8.54 -6.81
N LYS A 76 -5.17 9.25 -6.53
CA LYS A 76 -4.16 9.60 -7.54
C LYS A 76 -3.43 8.37 -8.09
N LYS A 77 -3.24 7.34 -7.26
CA LYS A 77 -2.54 6.11 -7.65
C LYS A 77 -3.47 5.07 -8.26
N GLY A 78 -4.77 5.09 -7.97
CA GLY A 78 -5.73 4.18 -8.57
C GLY A 78 -7.11 4.28 -7.94
N SER A 79 -8.07 3.49 -8.43
CA SER A 79 -9.42 3.50 -7.86
C SER A 79 -9.41 3.01 -6.41
N ARG A 80 -10.40 3.44 -5.61
CA ARG A 80 -10.56 3.00 -4.22
C ARG A 80 -10.66 1.49 -4.09
N ASN A 81 -11.38 0.83 -5.00
CA ASN A 81 -11.51 -0.63 -5.02
C ASN A 81 -10.19 -1.32 -5.36
N TYR A 82 -9.41 -0.74 -6.27
CA TYR A 82 -8.08 -1.25 -6.60
C TYR A 82 -7.14 -1.17 -5.39
N MET A 83 -7.11 -0.03 -4.69
CA MET A 83 -6.32 0.14 -3.47
C MET A 83 -6.76 -0.81 -2.35
N LYS A 84 -8.07 -1.02 -2.18
CA LYS A 84 -8.61 -2.04 -1.26
C LYS A 84 -8.09 -3.44 -1.58
N SER A 85 -8.05 -3.81 -2.87
CA SER A 85 -7.53 -5.11 -3.30
C SER A 85 -6.05 -5.27 -2.94
N ILE A 86 -5.22 -4.28 -3.25
CA ILE A 86 -3.78 -4.29 -2.91
C ILE A 86 -3.58 -4.44 -1.40
N VAL A 87 -4.28 -3.63 -0.60
CA VAL A 87 -4.19 -3.68 0.87
C VAL A 87 -4.60 -5.05 1.41
N ASN A 88 -5.65 -5.67 0.86
CA ASN A 88 -6.07 -7.01 1.26
C ASN A 88 -5.01 -8.07 0.97
N TYR A 89 -4.36 -8.03 -0.20
CA TYR A 89 -3.25 -8.93 -0.52
C TYR A 89 -2.06 -8.74 0.42
N LEU A 90 -1.71 -7.49 0.73
CA LEU A 90 -0.62 -7.19 1.67
C LEU A 90 -0.91 -7.76 3.07
N VAL A 91 -2.11 -7.55 3.61
CA VAL A 91 -2.50 -8.09 4.92
C VAL A 91 -2.50 -9.62 4.94
N GLN A 92 -2.79 -10.27 3.81
CA GLN A 92 -2.84 -11.73 3.73
C GLN A 92 -1.44 -12.37 3.60
N LEU A 93 -0.48 -11.69 2.97
CA LEU A 93 0.77 -12.32 2.50
C LEU A 93 2.04 -11.82 3.21
N LEU A 94 1.96 -10.67 3.90
CA LEU A 94 3.02 -10.17 4.75
C LEU A 94 2.86 -10.72 6.15
#